data_AF-A0A2M8NKL6-F1
#
_entry.id   AF-A0A2M8NKL6-F1
#
_cell.length_a   1.000
_cell.length_b   1.000
_cell.length_c   1.000
_cell.angle_alpha   90.00
_cell.angle_beta   90.00
_cell.angle_gamma   90.00
#
_symmetry.space_group_name_H-M   'P 1'
#
loop_
_entity.id
_entity.type
_entity.pdbx_description
1 polymer ?
#
loop_
_entity_poly.entity_id
_entity_poly.type
_entity_poly.pdbx_seq_one_letter_code
_entity_poly.pdbx_strand_id
1 'polypeptide(L)'
;MMISVPYGANSVEKRAVHEATLKAGAREAFLIWQPLAAAIGAGLPVGTPAGDMIVNIGGGITEAAVLTMNNIVRCESGRIGGLHLDDSIQAYVRRKYNLTIGQPTAESVKIQIGAASHIGQELAMEVQGRDNVSGLPRTITITTGEVIEAMHEPLHEIADVVKGVLANTPPELASDIIDRGIVLTGGGALLRGIEQFLTRETGVPVYRADNAMIAVAVGAGRALNDPAILRRVAAV
;
A
#
# COMPACT_ATOMS: atom_id res chain seq x y z
N MET A 1 -4.50 18.33 15.64
CA MET A 1 -4.85 17.28 14.66
C MET A 1 -3.56 16.75 14.06
N MET A 2 -3.42 15.43 13.90
CA MET A 2 -2.26 14.84 13.24
C MET A 2 -2.68 14.28 11.87
N ILE A 3 -1.92 14.60 10.84
CA ILE A 3 -2.15 14.14 9.46
C ILE A 3 -0.90 13.41 8.98
N SER A 4 -1.08 12.25 8.35
CA SER A 4 0.01 11.55 7.69
C SER A 4 0.32 12.18 6.34
N VAL A 5 1.61 12.26 5.99
CA VAL A 5 2.08 12.63 4.65
C VAL A 5 2.99 11.53 4.09
N PRO A 6 2.97 11.27 2.77
CA PRO A 6 3.91 10.34 2.15
C PRO A 6 5.35 10.72 2.47
N TYR A 7 6.20 9.73 2.66
CA TYR A 7 7.63 9.95 2.76
C TYR A 7 8.17 10.59 1.48
N GLY A 8 9.05 11.58 1.65
CA GLY A 8 9.56 12.37 0.52
C GLY A 8 8.63 13.50 0.04
N ALA A 9 7.49 13.73 0.71
CA ALA A 9 6.68 14.93 0.45
C ALA A 9 7.53 16.19 0.63
N ASN A 10 7.53 17.04 -0.40
CA ASN A 10 8.34 18.25 -0.42
C ASN A 10 7.76 19.34 0.50
N SER A 11 8.51 20.43 0.70
CA SER A 11 8.09 21.52 1.60
C SER A 11 6.79 22.21 1.18
N VAL A 12 6.48 22.24 -0.12
CA VAL A 12 5.24 22.81 -0.66
C VAL A 12 4.06 21.88 -0.36
N GLU A 13 4.20 20.59 -0.61
CA GLU A 13 3.18 19.57 -0.32
C GLU A 13 2.88 19.52 1.18
N LYS A 14 3.91 19.46 2.03
CA LYS A 14 3.74 19.50 3.49
C LYS A 14 3.04 20.77 3.96
N ARG A 15 3.44 21.94 3.45
CA ARG A 15 2.78 23.21 3.79
C ARG A 15 1.32 23.24 3.36
N ALA A 16 1.01 22.75 2.16
CA ALA A 16 -0.36 22.70 1.65
C ALA A 16 -1.25 21.83 2.56
N VAL A 17 -0.77 20.66 2.98
CA VAL A 17 -1.49 19.77 3.92
C VAL A 17 -1.67 20.45 5.28
N HIS A 18 -0.62 21.06 5.82
CA HIS A 18 -0.69 21.77 7.10
C HIS A 18 -1.71 22.93 7.06
N GLU A 19 -1.66 23.78 6.04
CA GLU A 19 -2.59 24.90 5.88
C GLU A 19 -4.03 24.42 5.67
N ALA A 20 -4.25 23.38 4.86
CA ALA A 20 -5.57 22.79 4.67
C ALA A 20 -6.14 22.26 6.00
N THR A 21 -5.28 21.67 6.84
CA THR A 21 -5.65 21.17 8.16
C THR A 21 -6.10 22.29 9.09
N LEU A 22 -5.35 23.41 9.14
CA LEU A 22 -5.75 24.58 9.93
C LEU A 22 -7.03 25.22 9.40
N LYS A 23 -7.17 25.36 8.07
CA LYS A 23 -8.39 25.90 7.42
C LYS A 23 -9.61 25.02 7.67
N ALA A 24 -9.44 23.72 7.86
CA ALA A 24 -10.50 22.79 8.25
C ALA A 24 -10.93 22.93 9.73
N GLY A 25 -10.31 23.83 10.50
CA GLY A 25 -10.70 24.15 11.88
C GLY A 25 -9.81 23.54 12.96
N ALA A 26 -8.68 22.91 12.60
CA ALA A 26 -7.73 22.44 13.59
C ALA A 26 -7.04 23.62 14.28
N ARG A 27 -6.98 23.61 15.62
CA ARG A 27 -6.19 24.58 16.40
C ARG A 27 -4.69 24.46 16.11
N GLU A 28 -4.22 23.23 16.00
CA GLU A 28 -2.83 22.87 15.71
C GLU A 28 -2.81 21.71 14.71
N ALA A 29 -1.86 21.73 13.79
CA ALA A 29 -1.68 20.69 12.77
C ALA A 29 -0.27 20.09 12.90
N PHE A 30 -0.20 18.76 13.00
CA PHE A 30 1.04 18.00 13.07
C PHE A 30 1.13 17.06 11.88
N LEU A 31 2.30 16.94 11.26
CA LEU A 31 2.51 16.08 10.11
C LEU A 31 3.40 14.90 10.49
N ILE A 32 2.91 13.67 10.34
CA ILE A 32 3.68 12.45 10.58
C ILE A 32 3.99 11.75 9.26
N TRP A 33 5.17 11.15 9.14
CA TRP A 33 5.46 10.29 7.99
C TRP A 33 4.52 9.08 7.99
N GLN A 34 3.87 8.84 6.85
CA GLN A 34 2.94 7.74 6.67
C GLN A 34 3.51 6.36 7.05
N PRO A 35 4.76 5.96 6.68
CA PRO A 35 5.28 4.66 7.11
C PRO A 35 5.43 4.53 8.63
N LEU A 36 5.82 5.60 9.33
CA LEU A 36 5.90 5.60 10.79
C LEU A 36 4.50 5.47 11.42
N ALA A 37 3.53 6.23 10.91
CA ALA A 37 2.13 6.10 11.34
C ALA A 37 1.60 4.68 11.08
N ALA A 38 1.85 4.11 9.90
CA ALA A 38 1.44 2.75 9.57
C ALA A 38 2.00 1.72 10.58
N ALA A 39 3.29 1.81 10.90
CA ALA A 39 3.93 0.89 11.84
C ALA A 39 3.42 1.01 13.28
N ILE A 40 3.24 2.25 13.79
CA ILE A 40 2.62 2.50 15.10
C ILE A 40 1.19 1.94 15.14
N GLY A 41 0.45 2.14 14.05
CA GLY A 41 -0.91 1.63 13.90
C GLY A 41 -1.00 0.12 13.88
N ALA A 42 -0.08 -0.54 13.17
CA ALA A 42 0.06 -1.99 13.08
C ALA A 42 0.58 -2.63 14.37
N GLY A 43 1.03 -1.83 15.35
CA GLY A 43 1.51 -2.33 16.65
C GLY A 43 2.96 -2.82 16.63
N LEU A 44 3.75 -2.41 15.64
CA LEU A 44 5.18 -2.71 15.61
C LEU A 44 5.91 -1.99 16.76
N PRO A 45 6.91 -2.63 17.40
CA PRO A 45 7.67 -2.06 18.51
C PRO A 45 8.76 -1.07 18.02
N VAL A 46 8.34 -0.09 17.23
CA VAL A 46 9.21 0.88 16.53
C VAL A 46 10.11 1.71 17.45
N GLY A 47 9.82 1.76 18.75
CA GLY A 47 10.64 2.44 19.75
C GLY A 47 11.88 1.66 20.20
N THR A 48 12.04 0.41 19.78
CA THR A 48 13.18 -0.44 20.15
C THR A 48 14.37 -0.25 19.18
N PRO A 49 15.59 -0.70 19.55
CA PRO A 49 16.74 -0.69 18.63
C PRO A 49 16.61 -1.67 17.47
N ALA A 50 15.72 -2.67 17.55
CA ALA A 50 15.54 -3.66 16.51
C ALA A 50 14.97 -3.04 15.22
N GLY A 51 15.37 -3.57 14.07
CA GLY A 51 14.77 -3.24 12.78
C GLY A 51 13.35 -3.78 12.66
N ASP A 52 12.42 -2.91 12.33
CA ASP A 52 11.06 -3.27 11.90
C ASP A 52 10.85 -2.83 10.46
N MET A 53 10.33 -3.72 9.60
CA MET A 53 9.97 -3.36 8.22
C MET A 53 8.45 -3.31 8.05
N ILE A 54 7.98 -2.20 7.47
CA ILE A 54 6.58 -1.95 7.15
C ILE A 54 6.44 -1.69 5.66
N VAL A 55 5.40 -2.25 5.04
CA VAL A 55 5.01 -1.97 3.65
C VAL A 55 3.55 -1.54 3.66
N ASN A 56 3.27 -0.33 3.19
CA ASN A 56 1.92 0.21 3.07
C ASN A 56 1.53 0.34 1.61
N ILE A 57 0.61 -0.51 1.14
CA ILE A 57 0.08 -0.44 -0.24
C ILE A 57 -1.22 0.36 -0.23
N GLY A 58 -1.12 1.64 -0.59
CA GLY A 58 -2.25 2.55 -0.73
C GLY A 58 -2.92 2.49 -2.11
N GLY A 59 -3.79 3.46 -2.38
CA GLY A 59 -4.43 3.59 -3.69
C GLY A 59 -3.46 4.01 -4.79
N GLY A 60 -2.72 5.11 -4.58
CA GLY A 60 -1.79 5.66 -5.58
C GLY A 60 -0.31 5.45 -5.28
N ILE A 61 0.04 5.06 -4.06
CA ILE A 61 1.43 4.97 -3.58
C ILE A 61 1.59 3.70 -2.76
N THR A 62 2.74 3.05 -2.94
CA THR A 62 3.26 1.99 -2.08
C THR A 62 4.49 2.54 -1.38
N GLU A 63 4.52 2.42 -0.07
CA GLU A 63 5.68 2.83 0.73
C GLU A 63 6.23 1.66 1.51
N ALA A 64 7.52 1.37 1.33
CA ALA A 64 8.24 0.40 2.14
C ALA A 64 9.23 1.16 3.01
N ALA A 65 9.36 0.80 4.28
CA ALA A 65 10.28 1.46 5.19
C ALA A 65 10.84 0.52 6.24
N VAL A 66 12.09 0.78 6.62
CA VAL A 66 12.76 0.18 7.78
C VAL A 66 12.85 1.22 8.89
N LEU A 67 12.38 0.82 10.07
CA LEU A 67 12.22 1.65 11.24
C LEU A 67 13.05 1.11 12.40
N THR A 68 13.60 2.01 13.21
CA THR A 68 14.20 1.71 14.51
C THR A 68 14.16 2.96 15.38
N MET A 69 13.99 2.82 16.70
CA MET A 69 13.97 3.92 17.67
C MET A 69 13.13 5.13 17.22
N ASN A 70 11.92 4.89 16.70
CA ASN A 70 10.96 5.86 16.15
C ASN A 70 11.51 6.70 14.97
N ASN A 71 12.51 6.20 14.26
CA ASN A 71 13.12 6.85 13.10
C ASN A 71 13.02 5.96 11.86
N ILE A 72 12.90 6.60 10.70
CA ILE A 72 12.98 5.96 9.39
C ILE A 72 14.46 5.88 8.99
N VAL A 73 14.99 4.67 8.86
CA VAL A 73 16.38 4.43 8.42
C VAL A 73 16.46 4.36 6.91
N ARG A 74 15.51 3.64 6.30
CA ARG A 74 15.34 3.55 4.85
C ARG A 74 13.86 3.61 4.52
N CYS A 75 13.53 4.26 3.43
CA CYS A 75 12.18 4.29 2.90
C CYS A 75 12.22 4.56 1.40
N GLU A 76 11.40 3.85 0.65
CA GLU A 76 11.11 4.12 -0.75
C GLU A 76 9.60 4.28 -0.92
N SER A 77 9.22 5.21 -1.78
CA SER A 77 7.82 5.53 -2.09
C SER A 77 7.62 5.40 -3.60
N GLY A 78 7.04 4.29 -4.03
CA GLY A 78 6.70 4.06 -5.43
C GLY A 78 5.34 4.65 -5.75
N ARG A 79 5.22 5.36 -6.88
CA ARG A 79 3.92 5.84 -7.42
C ARG A 79 3.15 4.71 -8.08
N ILE A 80 2.94 3.64 -7.33
CA ILE A 80 2.26 2.41 -7.73
C ILE A 80 1.36 1.95 -6.57
N GLY A 81 0.17 1.43 -6.86
CA GLY A 81 -0.77 1.01 -5.82
C GLY A 81 -2.07 0.46 -6.38
N GLY A 82 -3.11 0.43 -5.55
CA GLY A 82 -4.41 -0.16 -5.87
C GLY A 82 -5.09 0.40 -7.12
N LEU A 83 -4.90 1.67 -7.46
CA LEU A 83 -5.47 2.31 -8.66
C LEU A 83 -4.81 1.80 -9.95
N HIS A 84 -3.50 1.56 -9.90
CA HIS A 84 -2.76 1.01 -11.04
C HIS A 84 -3.12 -0.45 -11.30
N LEU A 85 -3.46 -1.20 -10.25
CA LEU A 85 -4.06 -2.52 -10.39
C LEU A 85 -5.41 -2.43 -11.12
N ASP A 86 -6.26 -1.45 -10.78
CA ASP A 86 -7.53 -1.24 -11.48
C ASP A 86 -7.31 -0.88 -12.95
N ASP A 87 -6.40 0.05 -13.24
CA ASP A 87 -6.04 0.46 -14.60
C ASP A 87 -5.56 -0.74 -15.43
N SER A 88 -4.76 -1.63 -14.84
CA SER A 88 -4.26 -2.84 -15.49
C SER A 88 -5.38 -3.82 -15.85
N ILE A 89 -6.38 -3.98 -14.96
CA ILE A 89 -7.58 -4.80 -15.20
C ILE A 89 -8.42 -4.18 -16.34
N GLN A 90 -8.63 -2.86 -16.34
CA GLN A 90 -9.33 -2.18 -17.43
C GLN A 90 -8.61 -2.38 -18.77
N ALA A 91 -7.28 -2.23 -18.77
CA ALA A 91 -6.45 -2.40 -19.96
C ALA A 91 -6.47 -3.84 -20.48
N TYR A 92 -6.48 -4.82 -19.59
CA TYR A 92 -6.61 -6.23 -19.94
C TYR A 92 -7.95 -6.53 -20.60
N VAL A 93 -9.06 -6.11 -19.98
CA VAL A 93 -10.41 -6.32 -20.49
C VAL A 93 -10.59 -5.66 -21.86
N ARG A 94 -10.05 -4.45 -22.04
CA ARG A 94 -10.06 -3.75 -23.32
C ARG A 94 -9.29 -4.52 -24.40
N ARG A 95 -8.09 -5.01 -24.10
CA ARG A 95 -7.23 -5.72 -25.05
C ARG A 95 -7.81 -7.09 -25.43
N LYS A 96 -8.28 -7.87 -24.46
CA LYS A 96 -8.73 -9.25 -24.69
C LYS A 96 -10.15 -9.35 -25.25
N TYR A 97 -11.06 -8.50 -24.79
CA TYR A 97 -12.49 -8.62 -25.12
C TYR A 97 -13.03 -7.51 -26.03
N ASN A 98 -12.20 -6.50 -26.37
CA ASN A 98 -12.65 -5.26 -27.01
C ASN A 98 -13.77 -4.57 -26.22
N LEU A 99 -13.74 -4.69 -24.89
CA LEU A 99 -14.77 -4.15 -23.99
C LEU A 99 -14.16 -3.06 -23.11
N THR A 100 -14.85 -1.92 -22.97
CA THR A 100 -14.44 -0.85 -22.05
C THR A 100 -15.28 -0.92 -20.78
N ILE A 101 -14.62 -0.95 -19.63
CA ILE A 101 -15.23 -0.96 -18.30
C ILE A 101 -14.76 0.25 -17.48
N GLY A 102 -15.58 0.73 -16.54
CA GLY A 102 -15.22 1.84 -15.66
C GLY A 102 -14.32 1.42 -14.50
N GLN A 103 -13.67 2.39 -13.87
CA GLN A 103 -12.81 2.15 -12.71
C GLN A 103 -13.55 1.46 -11.54
N PRO A 104 -14.79 1.83 -11.16
CA PRO A 104 -15.51 1.12 -10.10
C PRO A 104 -15.76 -0.36 -10.41
N THR A 105 -15.93 -0.69 -11.70
CA THR A 105 -16.09 -2.08 -12.16
C THR A 105 -14.79 -2.86 -12.03
N ALA A 106 -13.66 -2.26 -12.44
CA ALA A 106 -12.34 -2.87 -12.30
C ALA A 106 -11.97 -3.07 -10.82
N GLU A 107 -12.27 -2.09 -9.96
CA GLU A 107 -12.06 -2.21 -8.51
C GLU A 107 -12.93 -3.33 -7.90
N SER A 108 -14.18 -3.46 -8.34
CA SER A 108 -15.05 -4.56 -7.92
C SER A 108 -14.47 -5.92 -8.34
N VAL A 109 -13.94 -6.03 -9.56
CA VAL A 109 -13.23 -7.24 -10.03
C VAL A 109 -12.02 -7.55 -9.15
N LYS A 110 -11.18 -6.55 -8.88
CA LYS A 110 -10.00 -6.67 -7.99
C LYS A 110 -10.39 -7.17 -6.60
N ILE A 111 -11.43 -6.60 -6.00
CA ILE A 111 -11.88 -6.94 -4.63
C ILE A 111 -12.52 -8.33 -4.58
N GLN A 112 -13.40 -8.67 -5.53
CA GLN A 112 -14.21 -9.89 -5.47
C GLN A 112 -13.43 -11.13 -5.93
N ILE A 113 -12.68 -11.01 -7.02
CA ILE A 113 -12.01 -12.16 -7.65
C ILE A 113 -10.52 -11.94 -7.92
N GLY A 114 -9.94 -10.80 -7.53
CA GLY A 114 -8.51 -10.55 -7.68
C GLY A 114 -7.66 -11.38 -6.72
N ALA A 115 -6.44 -11.71 -7.16
CA ALA A 115 -5.42 -12.34 -6.35
C ALA A 115 -4.04 -11.95 -6.88
N ALA A 116 -3.02 -11.96 -6.03
CA ALA A 116 -1.63 -11.71 -6.42
C ALA A 116 -0.92 -12.96 -6.97
N SER A 117 -1.54 -14.14 -6.80
CA SER A 117 -1.11 -15.38 -7.46
C SER A 117 -2.18 -16.46 -7.36
N HIS A 118 -1.98 -17.57 -8.08
CA HIS A 118 -2.89 -18.72 -8.06
C HIS A 118 -2.83 -19.42 -6.70
N ILE A 119 -3.65 -18.97 -5.76
CA ILE A 119 -3.78 -19.55 -4.43
C ILE A 119 -5.25 -19.84 -4.19
N GLY A 120 -5.56 -21.10 -3.88
CA GLY A 120 -6.91 -21.53 -3.59
C GLY A 120 -7.75 -21.74 -4.85
N GLN A 121 -9.00 -21.28 -4.80
CA GLN A 121 -10.01 -21.56 -5.82
C GLN A 121 -10.04 -20.49 -6.92
N GLU A 122 -10.10 -20.95 -8.16
CA GLU A 122 -10.40 -20.11 -9.32
C GLU A 122 -11.82 -19.55 -9.20
N LEU A 123 -11.95 -18.22 -9.16
CA LEU A 123 -13.25 -17.54 -9.15
C LEU A 123 -13.52 -16.92 -10.53
N ALA A 124 -14.79 -16.65 -10.78
CA ALA A 124 -15.23 -15.93 -11.96
C ALA A 124 -16.36 -14.98 -11.60
N MET A 125 -16.48 -13.88 -12.34
CA MET A 125 -17.61 -12.96 -12.23
C MET A 125 -18.00 -12.39 -13.58
N GLU A 126 -19.26 -11.99 -13.70
CA GLU A 126 -19.75 -11.27 -14.87
C GLU A 126 -19.43 -9.78 -14.75
N VAL A 127 -18.98 -9.21 -15.86
CA VAL A 127 -18.64 -7.80 -15.99
C VAL A 127 -19.34 -7.23 -17.20
N GLN A 128 -20.11 -6.17 -16.99
CA GLN A 128 -20.77 -5.43 -18.05
C GLN A 128 -19.94 -4.20 -18.43
N GLY A 129 -19.77 -4.00 -19.74
CA GLY A 129 -19.07 -2.84 -20.28
C GLY A 129 -19.65 -2.41 -21.62
N ARG A 130 -18.98 -1.45 -22.26
CA ARG A 130 -19.32 -1.00 -23.62
C ARG A 130 -18.41 -1.69 -24.62
N ASP A 131 -19.01 -2.40 -25.56
CA ASP A 131 -18.26 -3.04 -26.65
C ASP A 131 -17.72 -1.97 -27.60
N ASN A 132 -16.41 -2.00 -27.88
CA ASN A 132 -15.73 -0.98 -28.67
C ASN A 132 -16.00 -1.10 -30.18
N VAL A 133 -16.53 -2.25 -30.64
CA VAL A 133 -16.86 -2.48 -32.04
C VAL A 133 -18.29 -2.06 -32.31
N SER A 134 -19.24 -2.58 -31.53
CA SER A 134 -20.67 -2.30 -31.72
C SER A 134 -21.15 -1.02 -31.02
N GLY A 135 -20.43 -0.56 -30.01
CA GLY A 135 -20.82 0.56 -29.16
C GLY A 135 -21.90 0.25 -28.13
N LEU A 136 -22.41 -0.99 -28.09
CA LEU A 136 -23.52 -1.43 -27.24
C LEU A 136 -23.03 -2.06 -25.93
N PRO A 137 -23.88 -2.13 -24.88
CA PRO A 137 -23.57 -2.87 -23.67
C PRO A 137 -23.37 -4.36 -23.97
N ARG A 138 -22.30 -4.95 -23.43
CA ARG A 138 -21.99 -6.37 -23.53
C ARG A 138 -21.48 -6.88 -22.18
N THR A 139 -21.84 -8.12 -21.86
CA THR A 139 -21.38 -8.82 -20.67
C THR A 139 -20.31 -9.85 -21.06
N ILE A 140 -19.26 -9.94 -20.25
CA ILE A 140 -18.23 -10.99 -20.32
C ILE A 140 -18.10 -11.65 -18.96
N THR A 141 -17.58 -12.87 -18.93
CA THR A 141 -17.12 -13.52 -17.70
C THR A 141 -15.61 -13.36 -17.62
N ILE A 142 -15.11 -12.85 -16.50
CA ILE A 142 -13.67 -12.73 -16.20
C ILE A 142 -13.32 -13.64 -15.03
N THR A 143 -12.12 -14.24 -15.08
CA THR A 143 -11.65 -15.22 -14.10
C THR A 143 -10.50 -14.69 -13.24
N THR A 144 -10.23 -15.31 -12.08
CA THR A 144 -9.11 -14.94 -11.20
C THR A 144 -7.76 -15.02 -11.92
N GLY A 145 -7.53 -16.03 -12.75
CA GLY A 145 -6.31 -16.20 -13.52
C GLY A 145 -6.06 -15.04 -14.49
N GLU A 146 -7.11 -14.54 -15.13
CA GLU A 146 -7.02 -13.36 -15.99
C GLU A 146 -6.73 -12.08 -15.21
N VAL A 147 -7.28 -11.95 -14.01
CA VAL A 147 -6.99 -10.82 -13.14
C VAL A 147 -5.55 -10.87 -12.63
N ILE A 148 -5.02 -12.06 -12.31
CA ILE A 148 -3.60 -12.25 -11.98
C ILE A 148 -2.71 -11.83 -13.15
N GLU A 149 -3.03 -12.29 -14.37
CA GLU A 149 -2.30 -11.92 -15.59
C GLU A 149 -2.34 -10.40 -15.82
N ALA A 150 -3.51 -9.78 -15.66
CA ALA A 150 -3.69 -8.34 -15.81
C ALA A 150 -2.81 -7.53 -14.84
N MET A 151 -2.75 -7.95 -13.58
CA MET A 151 -2.04 -7.25 -12.51
C MET A 151 -0.55 -7.59 -12.41
N HIS A 152 -0.02 -8.46 -13.29
CA HIS A 152 1.35 -8.97 -13.16
C HIS A 152 2.40 -7.84 -13.09
N GLU A 153 2.38 -6.91 -14.03
CA GLU A 153 3.33 -5.79 -14.10
C GLU A 153 3.26 -4.87 -12.87
N PRO A 154 2.10 -4.29 -12.48
CA PRO A 154 2.02 -3.42 -11.31
C PRO A 154 2.32 -4.15 -9.98
N LEU A 155 2.07 -5.46 -9.88
CA LEU A 155 2.48 -6.24 -8.70
C LEU A 155 4.01 -6.38 -8.60
N HIS A 156 4.71 -6.55 -9.72
CA HIS A 156 6.18 -6.59 -9.72
C HIS A 156 6.77 -5.22 -9.42
N GLU A 157 6.17 -4.13 -9.90
CA GLU A 157 6.58 -2.77 -9.50
C GLU A 157 6.42 -2.54 -7.99
N ILE A 158 5.33 -3.03 -7.38
CA ILE A 158 5.15 -3.03 -5.92
C ILE A 158 6.28 -3.82 -5.24
N ALA A 159 6.61 -5.02 -5.75
CA ALA A 159 7.68 -5.84 -5.21
C ALA A 159 9.06 -5.17 -5.34
N ASP A 160 9.30 -4.44 -6.43
CA ASP A 160 10.56 -3.72 -6.66
C ASP A 160 10.78 -2.60 -5.63
N VAL A 161 9.73 -1.89 -5.21
CA VAL A 161 9.81 -0.92 -4.10
C VAL A 161 10.25 -1.61 -2.79
N VAL A 162 9.71 -2.79 -2.50
CA VAL A 162 10.06 -3.55 -1.29
C VAL A 162 11.51 -4.05 -1.36
N LYS A 163 11.91 -4.60 -2.51
CA LYS A 163 13.28 -5.08 -2.77
C LYS A 163 14.30 -3.95 -2.71
N GLY A 164 13.97 -2.76 -3.22
CA GLY A 164 14.82 -1.58 -3.16
C GLY A 164 15.18 -1.18 -1.73
N VAL A 165 14.19 -1.18 -0.83
CA VAL A 165 14.42 -0.92 0.60
C VAL A 165 15.31 -1.98 1.24
N LEU A 166 15.02 -3.27 1.02
CA LEU A 166 15.83 -4.37 1.55
C LEU A 166 17.29 -4.29 1.09
N ALA A 167 17.52 -4.05 -0.20
CA ALA A 167 18.85 -3.97 -0.79
C ALA A 167 19.71 -2.82 -0.22
N ASN A 168 19.06 -1.73 0.19
CA ASN A 168 19.72 -0.54 0.74
C ASN A 168 19.70 -0.46 2.27
N THR A 169 19.20 -1.51 2.94
CA THR A 169 19.13 -1.57 4.41
C THR A 169 20.47 -2.01 5.01
N PRO A 170 20.96 -1.33 6.06
CA PRO A 170 22.17 -1.75 6.76
C PRO A 170 22.11 -3.23 7.23
N PRO A 171 23.21 -4.00 7.13
CA PRO A 171 23.21 -5.43 7.43
C PRO A 171 22.66 -5.79 8.80
N GLU A 172 22.92 -4.97 9.82
CA GLU A 172 22.45 -5.16 11.19
C GLU A 172 20.92 -5.14 11.29
N LEU A 173 20.25 -4.24 10.56
CA LEU A 173 18.79 -4.16 10.53
C LEU A 173 18.19 -5.19 9.56
N ALA A 174 18.91 -5.53 8.49
CA ALA A 174 18.47 -6.55 7.55
C ALA A 174 18.34 -7.92 8.24
N SER A 175 19.26 -8.26 9.15
CA SER A 175 19.16 -9.49 9.95
C SER A 175 17.88 -9.52 10.78
N ASP A 176 17.56 -8.42 11.48
CA ASP A 176 16.32 -8.34 12.27
C ASP A 176 15.07 -8.54 11.39
N ILE A 177 15.06 -7.98 10.18
CA ILE A 177 13.94 -8.09 9.24
C ILE A 177 13.80 -9.51 8.69
N ILE A 178 14.90 -10.21 8.43
CA ILE A 178 14.86 -11.61 8.00
C ILE A 178 14.22 -12.49 9.09
N ASP A 179 14.56 -12.25 10.35
CA ASP A 179 14.05 -13.03 11.48
C ASP A 179 12.60 -12.69 11.85
N ARG A 180 12.22 -11.41 11.74
CA ARG A 180 10.91 -10.90 12.22
C ARG A 180 9.89 -10.74 11.10
N GLY A 181 10.35 -10.69 9.85
CA GLY A 181 9.56 -10.51 8.66
C GLY A 181 9.15 -9.05 8.38
N ILE A 182 8.32 -8.92 7.36
CA ILE A 182 7.77 -7.66 6.86
C ILE A 182 6.30 -7.58 7.25
N VAL A 183 5.86 -6.45 7.81
CA VAL A 183 4.45 -6.21 8.07
C VAL A 183 3.81 -5.42 6.93
N LEU A 184 2.64 -5.85 6.47
CA LEU A 184 1.90 -5.28 5.36
C LEU A 184 0.64 -4.54 5.86
N THR A 185 0.44 -3.31 5.40
CA THR A 185 -0.72 -2.44 5.69
C THR A 185 -1.26 -1.78 4.42
N GLY A 186 -2.35 -1.02 4.56
CA GLY A 186 -3.02 -0.34 3.47
C GLY A 186 -4.07 -1.23 2.80
N GLY A 187 -4.87 -0.63 1.91
CA GLY A 187 -5.94 -1.37 1.24
C GLY A 187 -5.45 -2.45 0.28
N GLY A 188 -4.28 -2.26 -0.32
CA GLY A 188 -3.66 -3.27 -1.17
C GLY A 188 -3.23 -4.53 -0.40
N ALA A 189 -3.05 -4.44 0.92
CA ALA A 189 -2.77 -5.60 1.77
C ALA A 189 -3.91 -6.62 1.81
N LEU A 190 -5.13 -6.23 1.40
CA LEU A 190 -6.28 -7.12 1.34
C LEU A 190 -6.34 -7.97 0.08
N LEU A 191 -5.48 -7.71 -0.91
CA LEU A 191 -5.44 -8.52 -2.13
C LEU A 191 -5.05 -9.96 -1.78
N ARG A 192 -5.89 -10.92 -2.19
CA ARG A 192 -5.68 -12.33 -1.85
C ARG A 192 -4.32 -12.80 -2.36
N GLY A 193 -3.49 -13.33 -1.47
CA GLY A 193 -2.22 -13.90 -1.86
C GLY A 193 -1.04 -12.94 -1.91
N ILE A 194 -1.24 -11.67 -1.53
CA ILE A 194 -0.20 -10.64 -1.63
C ILE A 194 0.97 -10.94 -0.69
N GLU A 195 0.70 -11.51 0.49
CA GLU A 195 1.73 -11.90 1.45
C GLU A 195 2.63 -13.00 0.87
N GLN A 196 2.04 -14.04 0.25
CA GLN A 196 2.78 -15.13 -0.37
C GLN A 196 3.53 -14.65 -1.61
N PHE A 197 2.93 -13.77 -2.42
CA PHE A 197 3.59 -13.15 -3.56
C PHE A 197 4.85 -12.39 -3.11
N LEU A 198 4.72 -11.44 -2.18
CA LEU A 198 5.85 -10.66 -1.69
C LEU A 198 6.88 -11.51 -0.94
N THR A 199 6.46 -12.57 -0.24
CA THR A 199 7.39 -13.52 0.39
C THR A 199 8.26 -14.22 -0.66
N ARG A 200 7.68 -14.64 -1.80
CA ARG A 200 8.45 -15.24 -2.89
C ARG A 200 9.39 -14.24 -3.56
N GLU A 201 8.93 -13.01 -3.79
CA GLU A 201 9.73 -11.97 -4.44
C GLU A 201 10.90 -11.49 -3.59
N THR A 202 10.75 -11.46 -2.28
CA THR A 202 11.76 -10.91 -1.35
C THR A 202 12.59 -11.97 -0.64
N GLY A 203 12.09 -13.20 -0.53
CA GLY A 203 12.68 -14.25 0.31
C GLY A 203 12.48 -14.04 1.82
N VAL A 204 11.73 -13.00 2.23
CA VAL A 204 11.47 -12.65 3.64
C VAL A 204 10.00 -12.92 3.97
N PRO A 205 9.66 -13.51 5.13
CA PRO A 205 8.27 -13.71 5.53
C PRO A 205 7.47 -12.40 5.56
N VAL A 206 6.28 -12.39 4.96
CA VAL A 206 5.38 -11.22 4.96
C VAL A 206 4.11 -11.54 5.75
N TYR A 207 3.71 -10.63 6.63
CA TYR A 207 2.55 -10.75 7.49
C TYR A 207 1.63 -9.55 7.31
N ARG A 208 0.33 -9.79 7.15
CA ARG A 208 -0.65 -8.71 7.12
C ARG A 208 -1.01 -8.27 8.52
N ALA A 209 -1.03 -6.96 8.77
CA ALA A 209 -1.53 -6.41 10.02
C ALA A 209 -3.04 -6.62 10.16
N ASP A 210 -3.52 -6.96 11.36
CA ASP A 210 -4.94 -7.17 11.65
C ASP A 210 -5.82 -5.96 11.27
N ASN A 211 -5.28 -4.76 11.44
CA ASN A 211 -5.93 -3.50 11.14
C ASN A 211 -5.36 -2.80 9.89
N ALA A 212 -4.84 -3.57 8.91
CA ALA A 212 -4.16 -3.06 7.73
C ALA A 212 -4.83 -1.85 7.06
N MET A 213 -6.16 -1.88 6.89
CA MET A 213 -6.94 -0.80 6.28
C MET A 213 -6.86 0.55 7.01
N ILE A 214 -6.77 0.51 8.34
CA ILE A 214 -6.88 1.70 9.19
C ILE A 214 -5.59 2.01 9.94
N ALA A 215 -4.52 1.25 9.71
CA ALA A 215 -3.27 1.33 10.45
C ALA A 215 -2.72 2.77 10.49
N VAL A 216 -2.64 3.47 9.35
CA VAL A 216 -2.14 4.85 9.30
C VAL A 216 -2.96 5.80 10.19
N ALA A 217 -4.29 5.72 10.13
CA ALA A 217 -5.16 6.57 10.95
C ALA A 217 -5.05 6.24 12.45
N VAL A 218 -5.02 4.95 12.80
CA VAL A 218 -4.82 4.49 14.19
C VAL A 218 -3.47 4.95 14.71
N GLY A 219 -2.41 4.83 13.91
CA GLY A 219 -1.06 5.23 14.30
C GLY A 219 -0.88 6.73 14.46
N ALA A 220 -1.48 7.54 13.58
CA ALA A 220 -1.53 8.99 13.74
C ALA A 220 -2.27 9.38 15.04
N GLY A 221 -3.38 8.72 15.35
CA GLY A 221 -4.11 8.91 16.61
C GLY A 221 -3.28 8.53 17.84
N ARG A 222 -2.56 7.41 17.80
CA ARG A 222 -1.65 6.98 18.87
C ARG A 222 -0.48 7.95 19.05
N ALA A 223 0.16 8.36 17.96
CA ALA A 223 1.30 9.28 17.97
C ALA A 223 0.92 10.67 18.51
N LEU A 224 -0.30 11.15 18.25
CA LEU A 224 -0.80 12.40 18.81
C LEU A 224 -0.87 12.38 20.35
N ASN A 225 -1.10 11.21 20.94
CA ASN A 225 -1.19 11.02 22.39
C ASN A 225 0.15 10.64 23.06
N ASP A 226 1.23 10.51 22.29
CA ASP A 226 2.57 10.19 22.78
C ASP A 226 3.46 11.45 22.80
N PRO A 227 3.81 12.00 23.98
CA PRO A 227 4.63 13.22 24.06
C PRO A 227 6.06 13.08 23.53
N ALA A 228 6.62 11.86 23.48
CA ALA A 228 7.96 11.61 22.96
C ALA A 228 7.93 11.64 21.42
N ILE A 229 6.93 11.03 20.81
CA ILE A 229 6.73 11.05 19.36
C ILE A 229 6.32 12.45 18.92
N LEU A 230 5.37 13.10 19.60
CA LEU A 230 4.87 14.42 19.24
C LEU A 230 5.99 15.47 19.20
N ARG A 231 6.92 15.44 20.15
CA ARG A 231 8.09 16.34 20.18
C ARG A 231 9.02 16.16 18.97
N ARG A 232 9.15 14.93 18.45
CA ARG A 232 9.94 14.65 17.25
C ARG A 232 9.23 15.07 15.98
N VAL A 233 7.93 14.82 15.91
CA VAL A 233 7.08 15.11 14.75
C VAL A 233 6.83 16.61 14.59
N ALA A 234 6.78 17.38 15.68
CA ALA A 234 6.65 18.84 15.65
C ALA A 234 7.84 19.59 15.01
N ALA A 235 8.95 18.89 14.72
CA ALA A 235 10.13 19.45 14.05
C ALA A 235 10.13 19.28 12.52
N VAL A 236 9.11 18.63 11.94
CA VAL A 236 9.02 18.24 10.51
C VAL A 236 8.18 19.21 9.67
#